data_AF-A0A4Q5WZC9-F1
#
_entry.id   AF-A0A4Q5WZC9-F1
#
_cell.length_a   1.000
_cell.length_b   1.000
_cell.length_c   1.000
_cell.angle_alpha   90.00
_cell.angle_beta   90.00
_cell.angle_gamma   90.00
#
_symmetry.space_group_name_H-M   'P 1'
#
loop_
_entity.id
_entity.type
_entity.pdbx_description
1 polymer ?
#
loop_
_entity_poly.entity_id
_entity_poly.type
_entity_poly.pdbx_seq_one_letter_code
_entity_poly.pdbx_strand_id
1 'polypeptide(L)' 'VTRRYDAGKPIVLSTNKAFSEWGEVFPHAACVVTLVDRLVHRAEVIDIDADSYRLKEAKELTAAPSNRRGKKSAS' A
#
# COMPACT_ATOMS: atom_id res chain seq x y z
N VAL A 1 12.25 -8.75 12.02
CA VAL A 1 12.05 -7.50 12.79
C VAL A 1 13.01 -7.40 13.97
N THR A 2 13.03 -8.37 14.89
CA THR A 2 13.86 -8.37 16.11
C THR A 2 15.32 -7.96 15.88
N ARG A 3 16.06 -8.65 15.00
CA ARG A 3 17.47 -8.31 14.71
C ARG A 3 17.70 -6.86 14.24
N ARG A 4 16.74 -6.26 13.51
CA ARG A 4 16.86 -4.86 13.06
C ARG A 4 16.50 -3.89 14.18
N TYR A 5 15.46 -4.21 14.95
CA TYR A 5 15.06 -3.46 16.14
C TYR A 5 16.20 -3.36 17.17
N ASP A 6 16.83 -4.50 17.49
CA ASP A 6 17.94 -4.56 18.45
C ASP A 6 19.17 -3.79 17.95
N ALA A 7 19.42 -3.82 16.64
CA ALA A 7 20.51 -3.09 16.00
C ALA A 7 20.19 -1.62 15.71
N GLY A 8 19.01 -1.11 16.11
CA GLY A 8 18.59 0.27 15.86
C GLY A 8 18.45 0.63 14.37
N LYS A 9 18.27 -0.36 13.49
CA LYS A 9 18.19 -0.15 12.04
C LYS A 9 16.78 0.28 11.64
N PRO A 10 16.62 1.36 10.85
CA PRO A 10 15.30 1.84 10.44
C PRO A 10 14.59 0.81 9.55
N ILE A 11 13.27 0.80 9.62
CA ILE A 11 12.39 -0.03 8.82
C ILE A 11 11.33 0.89 8.24
N VAL A 12 11.18 0.85 6.91
CA VAL A 12 10.03 1.45 6.21
C VAL A 12 9.08 0.33 5.86
N LEU A 13 7.83 0.47 6.26
CA LEU A 13 6.76 -0.51 6.03
C LEU A 13 5.53 0.22 5.49
N SER A 14 4.95 -0.30 4.43
CA SER A 14 3.61 0.09 3.97
C SER A 14 2.65 -1.07 4.21
N THR A 15 1.44 -0.74 4.66
CA THR A 15 0.38 -1.71 4.92
C THR A 15 -0.94 -1.11 4.46
N ASN A 16 -1.80 -1.94 3.84
CA ASN A 16 -3.16 -1.58 3.49
C ASN A 16 -4.18 -1.94 4.59
N LYS A 17 -3.68 -2.43 5.73
CA LYS A 17 -4.45 -2.79 6.92
C LYS A 17 -3.84 -2.16 8.17
N ALA A 18 -4.70 -1.74 9.09
CA ALA A 18 -4.25 -1.24 10.39
C ALA A 18 -3.59 -2.38 11.18
N PHE A 19 -2.63 -2.05 12.06
CA PHE A 19 -1.96 -3.06 12.90
C PHE A 19 -2.93 -3.83 13.81
N SER A 20 -4.08 -3.23 14.17
CA SER A 20 -5.17 -3.90 14.90
C SER A 20 -5.79 -5.07 14.14
N GLU A 21 -5.79 -5.03 12.80
CA GLU A 21 -6.34 -6.08 11.94
C GLU A 21 -5.32 -7.21 11.67
N TRP A 22 -4.07 -7.06 12.10
CA TRP A 22 -3.02 -8.05 11.79
C TRP A 22 -3.23 -9.40 12.48
N GLY A 23 -4.04 -9.44 13.54
CA GLY A 23 -4.46 -10.69 14.16
C GLY A 23 -5.28 -11.59 13.22
N GLU A 24 -6.04 -10.99 12.29
CA GLU A 24 -6.82 -11.72 11.27
C GLU A 24 -5.95 -12.18 10.10
N VAL A 25 -4.90 -11.42 9.78
CA VAL A 25 -3.96 -11.72 8.69
C VAL A 25 -3.05 -12.90 9.04
N PHE A 26 -2.69 -13.02 10.32
CA PHE A 26 -1.81 -14.07 10.82
C PHE A 26 -2.51 -14.92 11.89
N PRO A 27 -3.55 -15.70 11.52
CA PRO A 27 -4.21 -16.60 12.45
C PRO A 27 -3.17 -17.62 12.97
N HIS A 28 -3.16 -17.85 14.29
CA HIS A 28 -2.19 -18.70 15.03
C HIS A 28 -0.79 -18.12 15.27
N ALA A 29 -0.50 -16.90 14.82
CA ALA A 29 0.77 -16.28 15.14
C ALA A 29 0.72 -15.62 16.52
N ALA A 30 1.04 -16.41 17.56
CA ALA A 30 1.18 -15.91 18.94
C ALA A 30 2.16 -14.72 19.07
N CYS A 31 3.05 -14.55 18.09
CA CYS A 31 4.05 -13.50 18.05
C CYS A 31 3.61 -12.19 17.38
N VAL A 32 2.39 -12.07 16.84
CA VAL A 32 1.93 -10.84 16.16
C VAL A 32 1.94 -9.65 17.10
N VAL A 33 1.46 -9.84 18.33
CA VAL A 33 1.45 -8.77 19.34
C VAL A 33 2.88 -8.29 19.60
N THR A 34 3.82 -9.19 19.84
CA THR A 34 5.23 -8.86 20.07
C THR A 34 5.92 -8.27 18.81
N LEU A 35 5.49 -8.67 17.63
CA LEU A 35 5.98 -8.10 16.36
C LEU A 35 5.54 -6.63 16.23
N VAL A 36 4.24 -6.38 16.41
CA VAL A 36 3.65 -5.05 16.34
C VAL A 36 4.26 -4.14 17.41
N ASP A 37 4.36 -4.61 18.65
CA ASP A 37 5.01 -3.90 19.76
C ASP A 37 6.42 -3.38 19.39
N ARG A 38 7.27 -4.26 18.87
CA ARG A 38 8.63 -3.89 18.41
C ARG A 38 8.64 -2.93 17.23
N LEU A 39 7.64 -2.98 16.35
CA LEU A 39 7.53 -2.07 15.21
C LEU A 39 7.10 -0.68 15.68
N VAL A 40 6.05 -0.60 16.51
CA VAL A 40 5.46 0.69 16.92
C VAL A 40 6.29 1.42 17.98
N HIS A 41 7.09 0.71 18.78
CA HIS A 41 7.90 1.30 19.85
C HIS A 41 8.85 2.43 19.38
N ARG A 42 9.31 2.40 18.12
CA ARG A 42 10.16 3.46 17.53
C ARG A 42 9.69 3.87 16.13
N ALA A 43 8.39 3.81 15.88
CA ALA A 43 7.83 4.20 14.57
C ALA A 43 7.09 5.52 14.65
N GLU A 44 7.09 6.21 13.51
CA GLU A 44 6.12 7.24 13.18
C GLU A 44 5.10 6.58 12.24
N VAL A 45 3.82 6.61 12.61
CA VAL A 45 2.73 6.05 11.80
C VAL A 45 2.11 7.17 10.99
N ILE A 46 2.08 6.99 9.67
CA ILE A 46 1.50 7.95 8.73
C ILE A 46 0.30 7.28 8.08
N ASP A 47 -0.89 7.76 8.42
CA ASP A 47 -2.12 7.31 7.77
C ASP A 47 -2.27 8.03 6.42
N ILE A 48 -2.51 7.24 5.37
CA ILE A 48 -2.68 7.73 4.00
C ILE A 48 -4.14 7.53 3.61
N ASP A 49 -4.91 8.61 3.68
CA ASP A 49 -6.27 8.66 3.15
C ASP A 49 -6.25 9.39 1.80
N ALA A 50 -6.05 8.62 0.72
CA ALA A 50 -5.94 9.15 -0.63
C ALA A 50 -6.57 8.19 -1.65
N ASP A 51 -7.11 8.77 -2.73
CA ASP A 51 -7.64 8.01 -3.85
C ASP A 51 -6.57 7.12 -4.50
N SER A 52 -6.99 5.96 -4.99
CA SER A 52 -6.11 5.04 -5.71
C SER A 52 -5.53 5.71 -6.95
N TYR A 53 -4.20 5.87 -6.97
CA TYR A 53 -3.49 6.40 -8.13
C TYR A 53 -3.76 5.57 -9.39
N ARG A 54 -3.89 4.24 -9.25
CA ARG A 54 -4.22 3.33 -10.36
C ARG A 54 -5.60 3.62 -10.94
N LEU A 55 -6.57 4.00 -10.10
CA LEU A 55 -7.92 4.33 -10.54
C LEU A 55 -7.95 5.68 -11.26
N LYS A 56 -7.14 6.65 -10.82
CA LYS A 56 -6.93 7.91 -11.55
C LYS A 56 -6.37 7.66 -12.95
N GLU A 57 -5.31 6.88 -13.08
CA GLU A 57 -4.70 6.55 -14.37
C GLU A 57 -5.69 5.80 -15.29
N ALA A 58 -6.45 4.84 -14.75
CA ALA A 58 -7.49 4.14 -15.51
C ALA A 58 -8.60 5.08 -16.02
N LYS A 59 -9.01 6.07 -15.22
CA LYS A 59 -9.96 7.10 -15.64
C LYS A 59 -9.38 8.00 -16.74
N GLU A 60 -8.12 8.38 -16.63
CA GLU A 60 -7.45 9.21 -17.65
C GLU A 60 -7.29 8.46 -18.99
N LEU A 61 -6.92 7.17 -18.93
CA LEU A 61 -6.83 6.30 -20.11
C LEU A 61 -8.17 6.08 -20.80
N THR A 62 -9.26 5.95 -20.03
CA THR A 62 -10.62 5.76 -20.59
C THR A 62 -11.25 7.08 -21.04
N ALA A 63 -10.90 8.21 -20.43
CA ALA A 63 -11.35 9.55 -20.82
C ALA A 63 -10.59 10.14 -22.01
N ALA A 64 -9.41 9.60 -22.36
CA ALA A 64 -8.68 10.02 -23.54
C ALA A 64 -9.49 9.69 -24.82
N PRO A 65 -9.94 10.68 -25.60
CA PRO A 65 -10.73 10.41 -26.80
C PRO A 65 -9.91 9.61 -27.80
N SER A 66 -10.43 8.48 -28.25
CA SER A 66 -9.85 7.68 -29.33
C SER A 66 -9.96 8.44 -30.66
N ASN A 67 -9.10 9.43 -30.90
CA ASN A 67 -9.06 10.21 -32.14
C ASN A 67 -8.43 9.43 -33.31
N ARG A 68 -8.74 8.13 -33.47
CA ARG A 68 -8.08 7.24 -34.47
C ARG A 68 -9.00 6.57 -35.49
N ARG A 69 -10.28 6.92 -35.62
CA ARG A 69 -11.17 6.25 -36.61
C ARG A 69 -11.98 7.20 -37.52
N GLY A 70 -11.39 8.33 -37.90
CA GLY A 70 -11.99 9.29 -38.85
C GLY A 70 -11.20 9.56 -40.14
N LYS A 71 -10.15 8.79 -40.47
CA LYS A 71 -9.37 8.98 -41.71
C LYS A 71 -9.06 7.64 -42.38
N LYS A 72 -10.03 7.08 -43.09
CA LYS A 72 -9.84 6.14 -44.22
C LYS A 72 -11.18 5.90 -44.94
N SER A 73 -11.71 6.98 -45.53
CA SER A 73 -12.78 6.91 -46.53
C SER A 73 -12.56 8.05 -47.52
N ALA A 74 -11.48 7.96 -48.29
CA ALA A 74 -11.23 8.75 -49.49
C ALA A 74 -10.06 8.12 -50.25
N SER A 75 -10.35 7.14 -51.11
CA SER A 75 -9.84 7.04 -52.48
C SER A 75 -10.50 5.87 -53.19
#